data_AF-A0A7K4I778-F1
#
_entry.id   AF-A0A7K4I778-F1
#
_cell.length_a   1.000
_cell.length_b   1.000
_cell.length_c   1.000
_cell.angle_alpha   90.00
_cell.angle_beta   90.00
_cell.angle_gamma   90.00
#
_symmetry.space_group_name_H-M   'P 1'
#
loop_
_entity.id
_entity.type
_entity.pdbx_description
1 polymer ?
#
loop_
_entity_poly.entity_id
_entity_poly.type
_entity_poly.pdbx_seq_one_letter_code
_entity_poly.pdbx_strand_id
1 'polypeptide(L)'
;MASKEEIKQKPNLSILALFSFIGSFIIARTFAILNPTVVLISGEYHVHHFWYGIALLAIGGWLGISYQSEKIDRLAAILFGAGGGLIGDEVGILLTLSAYAYWADTTYTLVIIFLAFASMIILLNKYQQLVRTEFTQFLLSNASLYFGVFLAVISIAFISGTDNVIIIVVSSVLTIAACIIVLAYFVQRIGFSLKKRFNKAAVNLHHCSRYVACFLRG
;
A
#
# COMPACT_ATOMS: atom_id res chain seq x y z
N MET A 1 33.36 -10.00 22.82
CA MET A 1 32.91 -8.70 22.30
C MET A 1 31.66 -8.94 21.48
N ALA A 2 30.49 -8.61 22.04
CA ALA A 2 29.22 -8.74 21.32
C ALA A 2 29.22 -7.71 20.18
N SER A 3 29.12 -8.17 18.94
CA SER A 3 28.85 -7.31 17.79
C SER A 3 27.53 -6.59 18.06
N LYS A 4 27.61 -5.27 18.26
CA LYS A 4 26.44 -4.42 18.36
C LYS A 4 25.77 -4.46 16.98
N GLU A 5 24.80 -5.33 16.79
CA GLU A 5 23.92 -5.28 15.63
C GLU A 5 23.29 -3.90 15.62
N GLU A 6 23.76 -3.06 14.70
CA GLU A 6 23.22 -1.73 14.51
C GLU A 6 21.78 -1.92 14.04
N ILE A 7 20.80 -1.62 14.90
CA ILE A 7 19.38 -1.71 14.57
C ILE A 7 19.16 -0.79 13.36
N LYS A 8 19.09 -1.39 12.18
CA LYS A 8 18.95 -0.68 10.91
C LYS A 8 17.54 -0.11 10.86
N GLN A 9 17.37 1.11 11.38
CA GLN A 9 16.08 1.79 11.38
C GLN A 9 15.64 1.97 9.92
N LYS A 10 14.44 1.47 9.59
CA LYS A 10 13.81 1.63 8.27
C LYS A 10 12.64 2.63 8.37
N PRO A 11 12.91 3.93 8.61
CA PRO A 11 11.85 4.93 8.80
C PRO A 11 10.94 5.06 7.57
N ASN A 12 11.43 4.67 6.40
CA ASN A 12 10.69 4.72 5.13
C ASN A 12 9.49 3.76 5.12
N LEU A 13 9.57 2.63 5.84
CA LEU A 13 8.45 1.70 5.96
C LEU A 13 7.36 2.25 6.88
N SER A 14 7.75 2.83 8.03
CA SER A 14 6.79 3.44 8.96
C SER A 14 6.03 4.61 8.33
N ILE A 15 6.72 5.43 7.53
CA ILE A 15 6.10 6.54 6.80
C ILE A 15 5.15 6.02 5.73
N LEU A 16 5.55 4.98 4.98
CA LEU A 16 4.70 4.38 3.97
C LEU A 16 3.43 3.76 4.57
N ALA A 17 3.57 3.06 5.70
CA ALA A 17 2.43 2.52 6.45
C ALA A 17 1.51 3.66 6.92
N LEU A 18 2.06 4.77 7.41
CA LEU A 18 1.25 5.89 7.88
C LEU A 18 0.54 6.63 6.72
N PHE A 19 1.18 6.76 5.55
CA PHE A 19 0.50 7.28 4.35
C PHE A 19 -0.65 6.37 3.92
N SER A 20 -0.44 5.06 3.89
CA SER A 20 -1.49 4.10 3.57
C SER A 20 -2.62 4.09 4.61
N PHE A 21 -2.29 4.26 5.89
CA PHE A 21 -3.27 4.42 6.96
C PHE A 21 -4.14 5.66 6.75
N ILE A 22 -3.51 6.84 6.59
CA ILE A 22 -4.24 8.10 6.40
C ILE A 22 -5.08 8.03 5.12
N GLY A 23 -4.51 7.52 4.03
CA GLY A 23 -5.23 7.40 2.75
C GLY A 23 -6.46 6.50 2.86
N SER A 24 -6.30 5.30 3.42
CA SER A 24 -7.42 4.35 3.58
C SER A 24 -8.50 4.88 4.53
N PHE A 25 -8.09 5.50 5.65
CA PHE A 25 -9.01 6.14 6.60
C PHE A 25 -9.82 7.27 5.95
N ILE A 26 -9.17 8.17 5.19
CA ILE A 26 -9.88 9.26 4.50
C ILE A 26 -10.85 8.71 3.46
N ILE A 27 -10.47 7.67 2.71
CA ILE A 27 -11.35 7.06 1.71
C ILE A 27 -12.58 6.44 2.40
N ALA A 28 -12.38 5.65 3.46
CA ALA A 28 -13.45 5.06 4.25
C ALA A 28 -14.38 6.14 4.84
N ARG A 29 -13.81 7.16 5.47
CA ARG A 29 -14.59 8.25 6.07
C ARG A 29 -15.35 9.06 5.04
N THR A 30 -14.72 9.39 3.91
CA THR A 30 -15.38 10.13 2.82
C THR A 30 -16.54 9.32 2.25
N PHE A 31 -16.35 8.02 2.10
CA PHE A 31 -17.41 7.11 1.66
C PHE A 31 -18.59 7.09 2.63
N ALA A 32 -18.33 6.98 3.94
CA ALA A 32 -19.35 6.99 4.97
C ALA A 32 -20.15 8.31 4.98
N ILE A 33 -19.48 9.45 4.77
CA ILE A 33 -20.11 10.78 4.69
C ILE A 33 -20.98 10.92 3.43
N LEU A 34 -20.51 10.42 2.28
CA LEU A 34 -21.22 10.56 1.00
C LEU A 34 -22.41 9.61 0.86
N ASN A 35 -22.42 8.49 1.59
CA ASN A 35 -23.46 7.46 1.49
C ASN A 35 -24.15 7.21 2.86
N PRO A 36 -24.73 8.24 3.50
CA PRO A 36 -25.28 8.11 4.84
C PRO A 36 -26.48 7.14 4.88
N THR A 37 -27.25 7.05 3.80
CA THR A 37 -28.40 6.13 3.68
C THR A 37 -27.98 4.68 3.54
N VAL A 38 -26.87 4.41 2.82
CA VAL A 38 -26.29 3.06 2.75
C VAL A 38 -25.81 2.66 4.14
N VAL A 39 -25.09 3.55 4.84
CA VAL A 39 -24.60 3.34 6.21
C VAL A 39 -25.73 3.14 7.23
N LEU A 40 -26.80 3.95 7.17
CA LEU A 40 -27.94 3.89 8.12
C LEU A 40 -28.84 2.66 7.96
N ILE A 41 -29.02 2.15 6.73
CA ILE A 41 -29.83 0.94 6.47
C ILE A 41 -29.07 -0.34 6.87
N SER A 42 -27.74 -0.23 6.98
CA SER A 42 -26.81 -1.36 6.99
C SER A 42 -26.14 -1.57 8.35
N GLY A 43 -26.89 -1.46 9.46
CA GLY A 43 -26.38 -1.64 10.83
C GLY A 43 -25.56 -2.92 11.11
N GLU A 44 -25.50 -3.87 10.18
CA GLU A 44 -24.68 -5.09 10.22
C GLU A 44 -23.40 -5.08 9.32
N TYR A 45 -23.22 -4.11 8.42
CA TYR A 45 -22.18 -4.14 7.37
C TYR A 45 -20.84 -3.52 7.82
N HIS A 46 -20.85 -2.71 8.87
CA HIS A 46 -19.67 -2.14 9.52
C HIS A 46 -18.66 -3.20 9.99
N VAL A 47 -19.17 -4.34 10.42
CA VAL A 47 -18.35 -5.46 10.89
C VAL A 47 -17.52 -6.05 9.75
N HIS A 48 -17.95 -5.95 8.49
CA HIS A 48 -17.23 -6.55 7.37
C HIS A 48 -15.96 -5.76 7.02
N HIS A 49 -16.02 -4.44 6.87
CA HIS A 49 -14.81 -3.61 6.63
C HIS A 49 -13.78 -3.77 7.76
N PHE A 50 -14.26 -3.92 8.99
CA PHE A 50 -13.43 -4.22 10.16
C PHE A 50 -12.67 -5.56 10.02
N TRP A 51 -13.34 -6.66 9.66
CA TRP A 51 -12.67 -7.95 9.43
C TRP A 51 -11.68 -7.92 8.27
N TYR A 52 -11.99 -7.20 7.19
CA TYR A 52 -11.05 -6.99 6.08
C TYR A 52 -9.82 -6.20 6.54
N GLY A 53 -10.02 -5.17 7.35
CA GLY A 53 -8.92 -4.43 7.98
C GLY A 53 -8.02 -5.32 8.84
N ILE A 54 -8.60 -6.22 9.64
CA ILE A 54 -7.85 -7.20 10.44
C ILE A 54 -7.08 -8.17 9.53
N ALA A 55 -7.72 -8.71 8.50
CA ALA A 55 -7.06 -9.60 7.55
C ALA A 55 -5.86 -8.92 6.87
N LEU A 56 -6.00 -7.66 6.48
CA LEU A 56 -4.92 -6.87 5.88
C LEU A 56 -3.78 -6.58 6.86
N LEU A 57 -4.09 -6.25 8.12
CA LEU A 57 -3.08 -6.12 9.17
C LEU A 57 -2.33 -7.45 9.39
N ALA A 58 -3.06 -8.57 9.44
CA ALA A 58 -2.46 -9.88 9.64
C ALA A 58 -1.55 -10.28 8.46
N ILE A 59 -2.01 -10.09 7.21
CA ILE A 59 -1.22 -10.37 6.01
C ILE A 59 -0.01 -9.43 5.94
N GLY A 60 -0.20 -8.13 6.15
CA GLY A 60 0.89 -7.15 6.14
C GLY A 60 1.94 -7.44 7.21
N GLY A 61 1.50 -7.72 8.45
CA GLY A 61 2.37 -8.10 9.55
C GLY A 61 3.11 -9.41 9.28
N TRP A 62 2.41 -10.44 8.80
CA TRP A 62 3.00 -11.72 8.44
C TRP A 62 4.07 -11.58 7.36
N LEU A 63 3.80 -10.81 6.31
CA LEU A 63 4.76 -10.55 5.23
C LEU A 63 6.00 -9.81 5.74
N GLY A 64 5.82 -8.84 6.64
CA GLY A 64 6.92 -8.09 7.24
C GLY A 64 7.80 -8.90 8.19
N ILE A 65 7.26 -9.98 8.80
CA ILE A 65 8.01 -10.90 9.67
C ILE A 65 8.68 -12.01 8.86
N SER A 66 7.97 -12.56 7.87
CA SER A 66 8.36 -13.81 7.19
C SER A 66 9.39 -13.60 6.08
N TYR A 67 9.48 -12.41 5.51
CA TYR A 67 10.34 -12.13 4.36
C TYR A 67 11.29 -10.98 4.66
N GLN A 68 12.56 -11.14 4.26
CA GLN A 68 13.57 -10.07 4.30
C GLN A 68 13.84 -9.58 2.89
N SER A 69 12.87 -8.88 2.29
CA SER A 69 13.09 -8.25 1.00
C SER A 69 12.51 -6.85 0.98
N GLU A 70 13.28 -5.88 0.49
CA GLU A 70 12.88 -4.47 0.51
C GLU A 70 11.54 -4.21 -0.19
N LYS A 71 11.20 -5.00 -1.22
CA LYS A 71 9.91 -4.89 -1.92
C LYS A 71 8.75 -5.46 -1.12
N ILE A 72 8.95 -6.62 -0.49
CA ILE A 72 7.92 -7.25 0.35
C ILE A 72 7.71 -6.43 1.62
N ASP A 73 8.78 -5.88 2.22
CA ASP A 73 8.69 -4.98 3.37
C ASP A 73 7.83 -3.74 3.06
N ARG A 74 8.01 -3.15 1.86
CA ARG A 74 7.21 -2.00 1.40
C ARG A 74 5.75 -2.39 1.16
N LEU A 75 5.50 -3.56 0.57
CA LEU A 75 4.15 -4.07 0.37
C LEU A 75 3.46 -4.36 1.72
N ALA A 76 4.18 -4.99 2.63
CA ALA A 76 3.77 -5.27 4.00
C ALA A 76 3.37 -3.99 4.72
N ALA A 77 4.19 -2.93 4.64
CA ALA A 77 3.89 -1.63 5.21
C ALA A 77 2.59 -1.02 4.63
N ILE A 78 2.38 -1.11 3.32
CA ILE A 78 1.15 -0.61 2.67
C ILE A 78 -0.08 -1.38 3.14
N LEU A 79 -0.02 -2.72 3.14
CA LEU A 79 -1.13 -3.56 3.57
C LEU A 79 -1.45 -3.35 5.05
N PHE A 80 -0.42 -3.27 5.89
CA PHE A 80 -0.54 -3.01 7.31
C PHE A 80 -1.17 -1.64 7.57
N GLY A 81 -0.67 -0.59 6.90
CA GLY A 81 -1.23 0.75 6.96
C GLY A 81 -2.68 0.82 6.49
N ALA A 82 -2.96 0.28 5.30
CA ALA A 82 -4.29 0.26 4.70
C ALA A 82 -5.32 -0.48 5.58
N GLY A 83 -4.94 -1.64 6.12
CA GLY A 83 -5.79 -2.39 7.03
C GLY A 83 -6.06 -1.62 8.33
N GLY A 84 -5.04 -0.99 8.90
CA GLY A 84 -5.19 -0.16 10.08
C GLY A 84 -6.13 1.03 9.87
N GLY A 85 -6.10 1.69 8.71
CA GLY A 85 -6.97 2.82 8.43
C GLY A 85 -8.44 2.42 8.23
N LEU A 86 -8.70 1.26 7.64
CA LEU A 86 -10.06 0.68 7.57
C LEU A 86 -10.61 0.37 8.98
N ILE A 87 -9.79 -0.23 9.85
CA ILE A 87 -10.19 -0.47 11.25
C ILE A 87 -10.42 0.86 11.98
N GLY A 88 -9.55 1.84 11.76
CA GLY A 88 -9.63 3.14 12.41
C GLY A 88 -10.97 3.84 12.17
N ASP A 89 -11.55 3.73 10.97
CA ASP A 89 -12.85 4.32 10.65
C ASP A 89 -14.00 3.68 11.46
N GLU A 90 -13.93 2.37 11.69
CA GLU A 90 -14.95 1.61 12.43
C GLU A 90 -14.79 1.71 13.96
N VAL A 91 -13.59 2.00 14.47
CA VAL A 91 -13.31 2.09 15.91
C VAL A 91 -14.10 3.21 16.61
N GLY A 92 -14.40 4.31 15.90
CA GLY A 92 -15.25 5.38 16.43
C GLY A 92 -16.66 4.91 16.81
N ILE A 93 -17.18 3.92 16.08
CA ILE A 93 -18.50 3.32 16.29
C ILE A 93 -18.43 2.17 17.31
N LEU A 94 -17.38 1.33 17.25
CA LEU A 94 -17.20 0.22 18.21
C LEU A 94 -17.05 0.69 19.66
N LEU A 95 -16.39 1.83 19.89
CA LEU A 95 -16.21 2.39 21.24
C LEU A 95 -17.46 3.11 21.75
N THR A 96 -18.36 3.54 20.86
CA THR A 96 -19.55 4.29 21.27
C THR A 96 -20.71 3.40 21.72
N LEU A 97 -20.68 2.08 21.45
CA LEU A 97 -21.59 1.03 21.98
C LEU A 97 -23.09 1.38 21.96
N SER A 98 -23.49 2.44 21.26
CA SER A 98 -24.82 3.03 21.29
C SER A 98 -25.05 3.81 20.00
N ALA A 99 -26.08 3.43 19.25
CA ALA A 99 -26.48 4.03 17.97
C ALA A 99 -26.96 5.50 18.06
N TYR A 100 -26.90 6.11 19.25
CA TYR A 100 -27.49 7.43 19.55
C TYR A 100 -26.46 8.51 19.93
N ALA A 101 -25.17 8.18 20.00
CA ALA A 101 -24.11 9.12 20.39
C ALA A 101 -23.34 9.66 19.17
N TYR A 102 -24.02 10.38 18.28
CA TYR A 102 -23.41 11.03 17.09
C TYR A 102 -22.20 11.94 17.44
N TRP A 103 -22.20 12.53 18.63
CA TRP A 103 -21.12 13.37 19.16
C TRP A 103 -19.84 12.62 19.48
N ALA A 104 -19.95 11.35 19.86
CA ALA A 104 -18.79 10.56 20.28
C ALA A 104 -18.03 10.01 19.07
N ASP A 105 -18.72 9.61 18.00
CA ASP A 105 -18.08 9.16 16.74
C ASP A 105 -17.20 10.26 16.10
N THR A 106 -17.69 11.51 16.14
CA THR A 106 -16.92 12.66 15.63
C THR A 106 -15.67 12.92 16.47
N THR A 107 -15.74 12.72 17.78
CA THR A 107 -14.62 12.98 18.71
C THR A 107 -13.48 11.97 18.51
N TYR A 108 -13.80 10.69 18.36
CA TYR A 108 -12.79 9.65 18.09
C TYR A 108 -12.14 9.82 16.72
N THR A 109 -12.94 10.15 15.69
CA THR A 109 -12.41 10.48 14.35
C THR A 109 -11.39 11.61 14.41
N LEU A 110 -11.70 12.69 15.13
CA LEU A 110 -10.78 13.81 15.30
C LEU A 110 -9.50 13.41 16.05
N VAL A 111 -9.60 12.58 17.08
CA VAL A 111 -8.44 12.07 17.83
C VAL A 111 -7.56 11.19 16.95
N ILE A 112 -8.15 10.28 16.15
CA ILE A 112 -7.41 9.40 15.23
C ILE A 112 -6.70 10.23 14.15
N ILE A 113 -7.40 11.19 13.53
CA ILE A 113 -6.80 12.10 12.54
C ILE A 113 -5.66 12.89 13.19
N PHE A 114 -5.88 13.46 14.37
CA PHE A 114 -4.88 14.27 15.07
C PHE A 114 -3.63 13.44 15.42
N LEU A 115 -3.80 12.24 15.98
CA LEU A 115 -2.69 11.33 16.30
C LEU A 115 -1.93 10.89 15.05
N ALA A 116 -2.64 10.54 13.98
CA ALA A 116 -2.03 10.14 12.71
C ALA A 116 -1.23 11.31 12.10
N PHE A 117 -1.80 12.51 12.06
CA PHE A 117 -1.12 13.70 11.56
C PHE A 117 0.07 14.11 12.43
N ALA A 118 -0.08 14.11 13.76
CA ALA A 118 1.02 14.40 14.68
C ALA A 118 2.16 13.39 14.50
N SER A 119 1.85 12.09 14.43
CA SER A 119 2.83 11.04 14.17
C SER A 119 3.53 11.22 12.83
N MET A 120 2.79 11.63 11.79
CA MET A 120 3.33 11.90 10.46
C MET A 120 4.29 13.08 10.48
N ILE A 121 3.90 14.19 11.10
CA ILE A 121 4.72 15.39 11.21
C ILE A 121 6.01 15.09 11.99
N ILE A 122 5.93 14.34 13.08
CA ILE A 122 7.10 13.94 13.87
C ILE A 122 8.06 13.09 13.03
N LEU A 123 7.56 12.06 12.35
CA LEU A 123 8.39 11.18 11.53
C LEU A 123 9.01 11.92 10.34
N LEU A 124 8.23 12.75 9.65
CA LEU A 124 8.72 13.56 8.55
C LEU A 124 9.80 14.50 9.07
N ASN A 125 9.55 15.29 10.11
CA ASN A 125 10.52 16.24 10.68
C ASN A 125 11.82 15.57 11.17
N LYS A 126 11.72 14.37 11.74
CA LYS A 126 12.89 13.63 12.23
C LYS A 126 13.74 13.03 11.11
N TYR A 127 13.11 12.59 10.02
CA TYR A 127 13.78 11.84 8.94
C TYR A 127 13.77 12.56 7.59
N GLN A 128 13.54 13.88 7.54
CA GLN A 128 13.32 14.68 6.31
C GLN A 128 14.33 14.40 5.20
N GLN A 129 15.62 14.37 5.54
CA GLN A 129 16.70 14.21 4.55
C GLN A 129 16.75 12.80 3.94
N LEU A 130 16.51 11.76 4.75
CA LEU A 130 16.46 10.37 4.30
C LEU A 130 15.19 10.10 3.49
N VAL A 131 14.07 10.69 3.91
CA VAL A 131 12.78 10.57 3.23
C VAL A 131 12.85 11.20 1.85
N ARG A 132 13.39 12.41 1.70
CA ARG A 132 13.38 13.08 0.39
C ARG A 132 14.10 12.29 -0.69
N THR A 133 15.23 11.66 -0.38
CA THR A 133 16.02 10.91 -1.37
C THR A 133 15.46 9.52 -1.61
N GLU A 134 15.14 8.76 -0.57
CA GLU A 134 14.61 7.41 -0.73
C GLU A 134 13.15 7.39 -1.22
N PHE A 135 12.32 8.34 -0.78
CA PHE A 135 10.91 8.40 -1.17
C PHE A 135 10.74 8.88 -2.61
N THR A 136 11.56 9.81 -3.09
CA THR A 136 11.54 10.21 -4.52
C THR A 136 11.99 9.04 -5.41
N GLN A 137 13.04 8.33 -5.03
CA GLN A 137 13.48 7.12 -5.74
C GLN A 137 12.43 6.00 -5.68
N PHE A 138 11.72 5.86 -4.56
CA PHE A 138 10.59 4.96 -4.40
C PHE A 138 9.45 5.32 -5.37
N LEU A 139 9.05 6.60 -5.39
CA LEU A 139 7.97 7.09 -6.24
C LEU A 139 8.29 6.90 -7.73
N LEU A 140 9.54 7.13 -8.14
CA LEU A 140 9.93 7.01 -9.54
C LEU A 140 10.06 5.56 -10.02
N SER A 141 10.42 4.62 -9.16
CA SER A 141 10.77 3.26 -9.61
C SER A 141 9.61 2.25 -9.56
N ASN A 142 8.75 2.31 -8.54
CA ASN A 142 7.76 1.25 -8.31
C ASN A 142 6.40 1.77 -7.80
N ALA A 143 6.16 3.09 -7.88
CA ALA A 143 4.90 3.68 -7.40
C ALA A 143 3.66 3.05 -8.03
N SER A 144 3.69 2.75 -9.33
CA SER A 144 2.53 2.16 -10.02
C SER A 144 2.14 0.80 -9.44
N LEU A 145 3.10 -0.06 -9.09
CA LEU A 145 2.81 -1.33 -8.42
C LEU A 145 2.18 -1.10 -7.05
N TYR A 146 2.80 -0.27 -6.23
CA TYR A 146 2.35 -0.03 -4.85
C TYR A 146 0.98 0.66 -4.80
N PHE A 147 0.78 1.65 -5.65
CA PHE A 147 -0.49 2.34 -5.83
C PHE A 147 -1.55 1.39 -6.37
N GLY A 148 -1.22 0.56 -7.35
CA GLY A 148 -2.13 -0.45 -7.90
C GLY A 148 -2.56 -1.48 -6.84
N VAL A 149 -1.62 -1.98 -6.02
CA VAL A 149 -1.98 -2.90 -4.92
C VAL A 149 -2.84 -2.21 -3.88
N PHE A 150 -2.48 -1.00 -3.46
CA PHE A 150 -3.28 -0.23 -2.51
C PHE A 150 -4.70 -0.01 -3.03
N LEU A 151 -4.84 0.42 -4.29
CA LEU A 151 -6.14 0.64 -4.92
C LEU A 151 -6.96 -0.66 -5.00
N ALA A 152 -6.35 -1.75 -5.46
CA ALA A 152 -7.04 -3.04 -5.57
C ALA A 152 -7.55 -3.52 -4.20
N VAL A 153 -6.72 -3.45 -3.16
CA VAL A 153 -7.07 -3.89 -1.82
C VAL A 153 -8.24 -3.08 -1.25
N ILE A 154 -8.18 -1.76 -1.37
CA ILE A 154 -9.26 -0.88 -0.92
C ILE A 154 -10.54 -1.14 -1.70
N SER A 155 -10.47 -1.20 -3.04
CA SER A 155 -11.64 -1.47 -3.88
C SER A 155 -12.27 -2.83 -3.59
N ILE A 156 -11.49 -3.88 -3.33
CA ILE A 156 -12.01 -5.20 -2.93
C ILE A 156 -12.74 -5.12 -1.58
N ALA A 157 -12.19 -4.40 -0.60
CA ALA A 157 -12.85 -4.22 0.69
C ALA A 157 -14.23 -3.57 0.52
N PHE A 158 -14.34 -2.55 -0.34
CA PHE A 158 -15.62 -1.89 -0.63
C PHE A 158 -16.62 -2.77 -1.38
N ILE A 159 -16.18 -3.62 -2.32
CA ILE A 159 -17.07 -4.56 -3.02
C ILE A 159 -17.74 -5.50 -2.02
N SER A 160 -16.98 -6.00 -1.05
CA SER A 160 -17.50 -6.97 -0.09
C SER A 160 -18.23 -6.34 1.09
N GLY A 161 -18.09 -5.04 1.31
CA GLY A 161 -18.70 -4.33 2.43
C GLY A 161 -19.96 -3.57 2.07
N THR A 162 -20.50 -3.72 0.84
CA THR A 162 -21.67 -2.98 0.38
C THR A 162 -22.62 -3.81 -0.47
N ASP A 163 -23.92 -3.55 -0.31
CA ASP A 163 -24.98 -4.11 -1.17
C ASP A 163 -25.44 -3.13 -2.25
N ASN A 164 -24.87 -1.92 -2.28
CA ASN A 164 -25.25 -0.93 -3.26
C ASN A 164 -24.62 -1.26 -4.62
N VAL A 165 -25.48 -1.59 -5.59
CA VAL A 165 -25.08 -1.96 -6.96
C VAL A 165 -24.16 -0.91 -7.59
N ILE A 166 -24.39 0.39 -7.35
CA ILE A 166 -23.54 1.46 -7.90
C ILE A 166 -22.12 1.35 -7.33
N ILE A 167 -21.99 1.12 -6.03
CA ILE A 167 -20.69 1.05 -5.35
C ILE A 167 -19.95 -0.22 -5.76
N ILE A 168 -20.66 -1.35 -5.92
CA ILE A 168 -20.10 -2.60 -6.44
C ILE A 168 -19.55 -2.37 -7.86
N VAL A 169 -20.32 -1.71 -8.74
CA VAL A 169 -19.90 -1.43 -10.12
C VAL A 169 -18.68 -0.52 -10.16
N VAL A 170 -18.70 0.61 -9.44
CA VAL A 170 -17.58 1.55 -9.38
C VAL A 170 -16.33 0.88 -8.82
N SER A 171 -16.46 0.18 -7.70
CA SER A 171 -15.33 -0.52 -7.07
C SER A 171 -14.81 -1.66 -7.95
N SER A 172 -15.67 -2.36 -8.70
CA SER A 172 -15.24 -3.38 -9.66
C SER A 172 -14.41 -2.78 -10.80
N VAL A 173 -14.83 -1.63 -11.34
CA VAL A 173 -14.07 -0.91 -12.37
C VAL A 173 -12.70 -0.46 -11.81
N LEU A 174 -12.67 0.06 -10.58
CA LEU A 174 -11.42 0.44 -9.92
C LEU A 174 -10.50 -0.76 -9.68
N THR A 175 -11.03 -1.91 -9.25
CA THR A 175 -10.26 -3.14 -9.10
C THR A 175 -9.69 -3.61 -10.43
N ILE A 176 -10.47 -3.58 -11.52
CA ILE A 176 -9.98 -3.95 -12.86
C ILE A 176 -8.87 -3.00 -13.30
N ALA A 177 -9.05 -1.69 -13.14
CA ALA A 177 -8.03 -0.70 -13.44
C ALA A 177 -6.75 -0.93 -12.63
N ALA A 178 -6.89 -1.23 -11.33
CA ALA A 178 -5.78 -1.54 -10.45
C ALA A 178 -5.02 -2.80 -10.89
N CYS A 179 -5.74 -3.87 -11.25
CA CYS A 179 -5.15 -5.10 -11.79
C CYS A 179 -4.41 -4.82 -13.11
N ILE A 180 -4.97 -3.99 -14.00
CA ILE A 180 -4.30 -3.58 -15.24
C ILE A 180 -3.00 -2.81 -14.94
N ILE A 181 -3.00 -1.88 -13.98
CA ILE A 181 -1.81 -1.13 -13.58
C ILE A 181 -0.72 -2.08 -13.07
N VAL A 182 -1.08 -3.02 -12.19
CA VAL A 182 -0.14 -4.02 -11.64
C VAL A 182 0.40 -4.92 -12.75
N LEU A 183 -0.47 -5.40 -13.65
CA LEU A 183 -0.08 -6.27 -14.76
C LEU A 183 0.83 -5.53 -15.75
N ALA A 184 0.49 -4.30 -16.12
CA ALA A 184 1.30 -3.45 -16.98
C ALA A 184 2.70 -3.22 -16.40
N TYR A 185 2.80 -3.01 -15.08
CA TYR A 185 4.09 -2.89 -14.40
C TYR A 185 4.93 -4.17 -14.55
N PHE A 186 4.35 -5.35 -14.35
CA PHE A 186 5.07 -6.62 -14.51
C PHE A 186 5.51 -6.84 -15.96
N VAL A 187 4.63 -6.56 -16.93
CA VAL A 187 4.95 -6.66 -18.36
C VAL A 187 6.11 -5.74 -18.74
N GLN A 188 6.07 -4.47 -18.32
CA GLN A 188 7.16 -3.51 -18.56
C GLN A 188 8.47 -3.98 -17.92
N ARG A 189 8.41 -4.49 -16.68
CA ARG A 189 9.61 -4.94 -15.96
C ARG A 189 10.24 -6.18 -16.57
N ILE A 190 9.43 -7.15 -17.00
CA ILE A 190 9.89 -8.36 -17.70
C ILE A 190 10.45 -7.97 -19.07
N GLY A 191 9.74 -7.13 -19.83
CA GLY A 191 10.19 -6.65 -21.14
C GLY A 191 11.53 -5.91 -21.07
N PHE A 192 11.72 -5.05 -20.06
CA PHE A 192 12.99 -4.36 -19.83
C PHE A 192 14.12 -5.33 -19.45
N SER A 193 13.85 -6.32 -18.59
CA SER A 193 14.81 -7.35 -18.19
C SER A 193 15.25 -8.21 -19.38
N LEU A 194 14.31 -8.62 -20.24
CA LEU A 194 14.58 -9.37 -21.46
C LEU A 194 15.42 -8.54 -22.44
N LYS A 195 15.01 -7.29 -22.73
CA LYS A 195 15.77 -6.39 -23.62
C LYS A 195 17.21 -6.19 -23.15
N LYS A 196 17.42 -6.06 -21.83
CA LYS A 196 18.77 -5.97 -21.24
C LYS A 196 19.58 -7.26 -21.42
N ARG A 197 18.96 -8.44 -21.24
CA ARG A 197 19.62 -9.74 -21.48
C ARG A 197 19.97 -9.94 -22.95
N PHE A 198 19.08 -9.58 -23.87
CA PHE A 198 19.33 -9.63 -25.31
C PHE A 198 20.45 -8.69 -25.73
N ASN A 199 20.47 -7.43 -25.27
CA ASN A 199 21.58 -6.51 -25.56
C ASN A 199 22.91 -7.03 -25.02
N LYS A 200 22.94 -7.61 -23.82
CA LYS A 200 24.15 -8.19 -23.25
C LYS A 200 24.64 -9.41 -24.05
N ALA A 201 23.73 -10.27 -24.48
CA ALA A 201 24.05 -11.42 -25.34
C ALA A 201 24.59 -10.98 -26.71
N ALA A 202 23.96 -9.97 -27.33
CA ALA A 202 24.39 -9.40 -28.60
C ALA A 202 25.80 -8.80 -28.52
N VAL A 203 26.10 -8.04 -27.45
CA VAL A 203 27.45 -7.49 -27.21
C VAL A 203 28.48 -8.60 -27.03
N ASN A 204 28.17 -9.65 -26.27
CA ASN A 204 29.08 -10.79 -26.08
C ASN A 204 29.36 -11.56 -27.39
N LEU A 205 28.33 -11.77 -28.23
CA LEU A 205 28.51 -12.38 -29.56
C LEU A 205 29.40 -11.52 -30.47
N HIS A 206 29.21 -10.19 -30.44
CA HIS A 206 30.01 -9.27 -31.25
C HIS A 206 31.49 -9.24 -30.81
N HIS A 207 31.75 -9.41 -29.50
CA HIS A 207 33.11 -9.55 -28.98
C HIS A 207 33.73 -10.90 -29.37
N CYS A 208 32.98 -12.00 -29.28
CA CYS A 208 33.44 -13.34 -29.64
C CYS A 208 33.78 -13.45 -31.14
N SER A 209 32.93 -12.89 -32.01
CA SER A 209 33.17 -12.82 -33.47
C SER A 209 34.45 -12.06 -33.82
N ARG A 210 34.74 -10.93 -33.14
CA ARG A 210 35.99 -10.18 -33.32
C ARG A 210 37.24 -10.97 -32.90
N TYR A 211 37.18 -11.71 -31.80
CA TYR A 211 38.31 -12.54 -31.35
C TYR A 211 38.62 -13.67 -32.33
N VAL A 212 37.60 -14.37 -32.85
CA VAL A 212 37.78 -15.43 -33.85
C VAL A 212 38.32 -14.87 -35.17
N ALA A 213 37.84 -13.71 -35.61
CA ALA A 213 38.34 -13.04 -36.81
C ALA A 213 39.80 -12.55 -36.69
N CYS A 214 40.24 -12.19 -35.48
CA CYS A 214 41.64 -11.83 -35.20
C CYS A 214 42.56 -13.05 -35.18
N PHE A 215 42.09 -14.18 -34.64
CA PHE A 215 42.86 -15.43 -34.56
C PHE A 215 43.07 -16.09 -35.93
N LEU A 216 42.12 -15.94 -36.86
CA LEU A 216 42.24 -16.48 -38.23
C LEU A 216 43.08 -15.62 -39.18
N ARG A 217 43.56 -14.45 -38.74
CA ARG A 217 44.38 -13.51 -39.54
C ARG A 217 45.82 -13.37 -39.04
N GLY A 218 46.22 -14.11 -38.01
CA GLY A 218 47.60 -14.23 -37.54
C GLY A 218 48.19 -15.57 -37.89
#